data_AF-A0A2S0JUF9-F1
#
_entry.id   AF-A0A2S0JUF9-F1
#
_cell.length_a   1.000
_cell.length_b   1.000
_cell.length_c   1.000
_cell.angle_alpha   90.00
_cell.angle_beta   90.00
_cell.angle_gamma   90.00
#
_symmetry.space_group_name_H-M   'P 1'
#
loop_
_entity.id
_entity.type
_entity.pdbx_description
1 polymer ?
#
loop_
_entity_poly.entity_id
_entity_poly.type
_entity_poly.pdbx_seq_one_letter_code
_entity_poly.pdbx_strand_id
1 'polypeptide(L)'
;MDWREAEEDLIDYFNEQLPVSDQINCEIIEIDKPRGVDIVLSSQENSMTIPFADDVTDRDSAIRAMQEMLSPQYQIRWFMESLGNDTLAFALLPVVQWKELEQQFDKRKVDYYFQPVTNTSVMFEMGIDEVDLLMKSRATELLNI
;
A
#
# COMPACT_ATOMS: atom_id res chain seq x y z
N MET A 1 1.11 -3.18 9.62
CA MET A 1 -0.14 -3.87 9.27
C MET A 1 0.06 -5.36 9.40
N ASP A 2 -0.69 -5.97 10.31
CA ASP A 2 -0.77 -7.43 10.44
C ASP A 2 -1.67 -7.99 9.32
N TRP A 3 -1.37 -9.19 8.82
CA TRP A 3 -2.21 -9.89 7.85
C TRP A 3 -3.63 -10.24 8.34
N ARG A 4 -3.96 -9.97 9.61
CA ARG A 4 -5.30 -10.18 10.19
C ARG A 4 -6.15 -8.90 10.30
N GLU A 5 -5.55 -7.72 10.10
CA GLU A 5 -6.28 -6.45 10.16
C GLU A 5 -7.30 -6.37 9.02
N ALA A 6 -8.47 -5.79 9.29
CA ALA A 6 -9.50 -5.61 8.28
C ALA A 6 -9.09 -4.54 7.27
N GLU A 7 -9.72 -4.54 6.09
CA GLU A 7 -9.44 -3.52 5.08
C GLU A 7 -9.78 -2.11 5.58
N GLU A 8 -10.77 -1.93 6.47
CA GLU A 8 -11.04 -0.61 7.07
C GLU A 8 -9.93 -0.13 8.04
N ASP A 9 -9.35 -1.04 8.84
CA ASP A 9 -8.27 -0.72 9.79
C ASP A 9 -7.04 -0.17 9.05
N LEU A 10 -6.82 -0.67 7.84
CA LEU A 10 -5.76 -0.24 6.94
C LEU A 10 -5.94 1.20 6.46
N ILE A 11 -7.17 1.60 6.15
CA ILE A 11 -7.48 2.97 5.74
C ILE A 11 -7.26 3.91 6.93
N ASP A 12 -7.68 3.51 8.13
CA ASP A 12 -7.46 4.27 9.36
C ASP A 12 -5.96 4.42 9.67
N TYR A 13 -5.16 3.36 9.52
CA TYR A 13 -3.71 3.41 9.69
C TYR A 13 -3.05 4.50 8.84
N PHE A 14 -3.49 4.69 7.59
CA PHE A 14 -2.96 5.75 6.72
C PHE A 14 -3.56 7.12 7.05
N ASN A 15 -4.85 7.20 7.37
CA ASN A 15 -5.51 8.44 7.76
C ASN A 15 -4.90 9.08 9.01
N GLU A 16 -4.45 8.28 9.97
CA GLU A 16 -3.76 8.76 11.17
C GLU A 16 -2.45 9.50 10.86
N GLN A 17 -1.85 9.28 9.69
CA GLN A 17 -0.63 9.95 9.25
C GLN A 17 -0.89 11.19 8.37
N LEU A 18 -2.15 11.46 8.05
CA LEU A 18 -2.55 12.56 7.17
C LEU A 18 -3.09 13.75 7.97
N PRO A 19 -2.94 14.98 7.46
CA PRO A 19 -3.74 16.11 7.92
C PRO A 19 -5.23 15.81 7.75
N VAL A 20 -6.07 16.33 8.67
CA VAL A 20 -7.53 16.13 8.62
C VAL A 20 -8.16 16.54 7.29
N SER A 21 -7.59 17.54 6.59
CA SER A 21 -8.07 17.98 5.28
C SER A 21 -7.91 16.92 4.18
N ASP A 22 -6.98 16.00 4.36
CA ASP A 22 -6.51 15.06 3.35
C ASP A 22 -6.90 13.62 3.70
N GLN A 23 -7.60 13.42 4.82
CA GLN A 23 -8.12 12.11 5.22
C GLN A 23 -9.16 11.61 4.23
N ILE A 24 -9.14 10.29 4.02
CA ILE A 24 -10.03 9.57 3.12
C ILE A 24 -11.13 8.93 3.95
N ASN A 25 -12.38 9.27 3.67
CA ASN A 25 -13.53 8.61 4.30
C ASN A 25 -13.67 7.19 3.75
N CYS A 26 -14.02 6.25 4.63
CA CYS A 26 -14.27 4.86 4.33
C CYS A 26 -15.73 4.52 4.64
N GLU A 27 -16.46 3.97 3.67
CA GLU A 27 -17.82 3.49 3.83
C GLU A 27 -17.91 2.01 3.40
N ILE A 28 -18.48 1.17 4.27
CA ILE A 28 -18.69 -0.26 4.00
C ILE A 28 -20.15 -0.45 3.57
N ILE A 29 -20.35 -1.07 2.42
CA ILE A 29 -21.67 -1.31 1.81
C ILE A 29 -21.88 -2.82 1.69
N GLU A 30 -22.93 -3.35 2.30
CA GLU A 30 -23.34 -4.75 2.11
C GLU A 30 -23.82 -4.98 0.67
N ILE A 31 -23.39 -6.09 0.07
CA ILE A 31 -23.73 -6.46 -1.31
C ILE A 31 -24.05 -7.97 -1.42
N ASP A 32 -24.74 -8.35 -2.49
CA ASP A 32 -25.16 -9.75 -2.74
C ASP A 32 -24.05 -10.66 -3.32
N LYS A 33 -22.83 -10.15 -3.49
CA LYS A 33 -21.71 -10.95 -4.01
C LYS A 33 -21.07 -11.79 -2.89
N PRO A 34 -20.38 -12.90 -3.22
CA PRO A 34 -19.78 -13.75 -2.19
C PRO A 34 -18.80 -13.04 -1.24
N ARG A 35 -18.09 -11.98 -1.71
CA ARG A 35 -17.26 -11.12 -0.84
C ARG A 35 -18.04 -10.38 0.26
N GLY A 36 -19.38 -10.30 0.16
CA GLY A 36 -20.29 -9.77 1.17
C GLY A 36 -20.35 -8.24 1.29
N VAL A 37 -19.23 -7.55 1.04
CA VAL A 37 -19.14 -6.08 1.15
C VAL A 37 -18.40 -5.45 -0.03
N ASP A 38 -18.74 -4.21 -0.33
CA ASP A 38 -17.90 -3.27 -1.05
C ASP A 38 -17.43 -2.18 -0.09
N ILE A 39 -16.20 -1.70 -0.30
CA ILE A 39 -15.66 -0.57 0.45
C ILE A 39 -15.54 0.62 -0.51
N VAL A 40 -16.10 1.75 -0.12
CA VAL A 40 -16.06 3.00 -0.87
C VAL A 40 -15.16 3.99 -0.15
N LEU A 41 -14.16 4.48 -0.89
CA LEU A 41 -13.22 5.50 -0.44
C LEU A 41 -13.65 6.84 -1.03
N SER A 42 -13.69 7.90 -0.22
CA SER A 42 -14.00 9.24 -0.70
C SER A 42 -13.16 10.34 -0.05
N SER A 43 -12.74 11.29 -0.86
CA SER A 43 -12.14 12.56 -0.44
C SER A 43 -13.10 13.71 -0.79
N GLN A 44 -12.67 14.96 -0.61
CA GLN A 44 -13.45 16.11 -1.06
C GLN A 44 -13.60 16.18 -2.59
N GLU A 45 -12.66 15.59 -3.33
CA GLU A 45 -12.55 15.75 -4.79
C GLU A 45 -12.92 14.49 -5.57
N ASN A 46 -12.78 13.31 -4.96
CA ASN A 46 -12.94 12.03 -5.64
C ASN A 46 -13.65 10.99 -4.76
N SER A 47 -14.26 10.00 -5.40
CA SER A 47 -14.81 8.81 -4.75
C SER A 47 -14.60 7.59 -5.64
N MET A 48 -14.25 6.46 -5.04
CA MET A 48 -14.08 5.19 -5.74
C MET A 48 -14.48 4.01 -4.86
N THR A 49 -14.99 2.95 -5.48
CA THR A 49 -15.14 1.64 -4.84
C THR A 49 -13.86 0.86 -5.03
N ILE A 50 -13.35 0.24 -3.96
CA ILE A 50 -12.15 -0.61 -4.04
C ILE A 50 -12.44 -1.77 -5.00
N PRO A 51 -11.59 -2.00 -6.02
CA PRO A 51 -11.86 -2.99 -7.06
C PRO A 51 -11.52 -4.42 -6.62
N PHE A 52 -12.23 -4.92 -5.62
CA PHE A 52 -12.10 -6.31 -5.15
C PHE A 52 -12.56 -7.33 -6.19
N ALA A 53 -12.08 -8.57 -6.05
CA ALA A 53 -12.62 -9.72 -6.76
C ALA A 53 -14.09 -10.00 -6.32
N ASP A 54 -14.82 -10.82 -7.07
CA ASP A 54 -16.21 -11.13 -6.74
C ASP A 54 -16.37 -11.98 -5.47
N ASP A 55 -15.35 -12.75 -5.14
CA ASP A 55 -15.37 -13.77 -4.09
C ASP A 55 -14.80 -13.32 -2.75
N VAL A 56 -13.82 -12.42 -2.73
CA VAL A 56 -13.11 -12.04 -1.51
C VAL A 56 -12.61 -10.59 -1.55
N THR A 57 -12.52 -9.95 -0.38
CA THR A 57 -11.78 -8.69 -0.19
C THR A 57 -10.30 -9.00 0.05
N ASP A 58 -9.41 -8.07 -0.29
CA ASP A 58 -7.98 -8.28 -0.09
C ASP A 58 -7.22 -6.99 0.23
N ARG A 59 -6.17 -7.12 1.04
CA ARG A 59 -5.37 -5.99 1.53
C ARG A 59 -4.62 -5.30 0.41
N ASP A 60 -4.16 -6.05 -0.60
CA ASP A 60 -3.40 -5.46 -1.69
C ASP A 60 -4.28 -4.50 -2.51
N SER A 61 -5.51 -4.89 -2.82
CA SER A 61 -6.50 -4.04 -3.48
C SER A 61 -6.82 -2.80 -2.64
N ALA A 62 -6.96 -2.95 -1.33
CA ALA A 62 -7.21 -1.83 -0.43
C ALA A 62 -6.04 -0.82 -0.41
N ILE A 63 -4.80 -1.30 -0.27
CA ILE A 63 -3.59 -0.44 -0.28
C ILE A 63 -3.43 0.26 -1.64
N ARG A 64 -3.66 -0.46 -2.74
CA ARG A 64 -3.60 0.11 -4.09
C ARG A 64 -4.65 1.21 -4.29
N ALA A 65 -5.89 0.97 -3.86
CA ALA A 65 -6.96 1.97 -3.93
C ALA A 65 -6.65 3.18 -3.03
N MET A 66 -6.11 2.96 -1.83
CA MET A 66 -5.66 4.05 -0.95
C MET A 66 -4.54 4.88 -1.61
N GLN A 67 -3.54 4.23 -2.22
CA GLN A 67 -2.51 4.95 -2.99
C GLN A 67 -3.12 5.74 -4.16
N GLU A 68 -4.13 5.21 -4.84
CA GLU A 68 -4.81 5.93 -5.93
C GLU A 68 -5.50 7.21 -5.41
N MET A 69 -6.22 7.11 -4.29
CA MET A 69 -6.88 8.25 -3.64
C MET A 69 -5.91 9.34 -3.18
N LEU A 70 -4.70 8.94 -2.77
CA LEU A 70 -3.66 9.82 -2.24
C LEU A 70 -2.78 10.46 -3.32
N SER A 71 -2.80 9.91 -4.53
CA SER A 71 -2.02 10.40 -5.67
C SER A 71 -2.62 11.71 -6.21
N PRO A 72 -1.80 12.69 -6.64
CA PRO A 72 -0.35 12.68 -6.71
C PRO A 72 0.35 13.33 -5.49
N GLN A 73 -0.40 13.70 -4.46
CA GLN A 73 0.13 14.50 -3.34
C GLN A 73 0.98 13.65 -2.40
N TYR A 74 0.56 12.42 -2.15
CA TYR A 74 1.23 11.48 -1.27
C TYR A 74 1.57 10.17 -1.98
N GLN A 75 2.56 9.48 -1.43
CA GLN A 75 2.95 8.16 -1.90
C GLN A 75 3.18 7.22 -0.71
N ILE A 76 2.51 6.08 -0.76
CA ILE A 76 2.73 4.91 0.07
C ILE A 76 3.91 4.15 -0.52
N ARG A 77 4.88 3.81 0.32
CA ARG A 77 5.98 2.91 -0.02
C ARG A 77 6.07 1.77 0.97
N TRP A 78 6.25 0.57 0.46
CA TRP A 78 6.48 -0.63 1.26
C TRP A 78 7.93 -0.64 1.77
N PHE A 79 8.09 -0.75 3.08
CA PHE A 79 9.40 -0.96 3.68
C PHE A 79 9.83 -2.42 3.48
N MET A 80 10.73 -2.62 2.52
CA MET A 80 11.04 -3.92 1.95
C MET A 80 11.76 -4.87 2.90
N GLU A 81 12.31 -4.40 4.01
CA GLU A 81 12.86 -5.29 5.06
C GLU A 81 11.75 -6.05 5.80
N SER A 82 10.48 -5.65 5.65
CA SER A 82 9.33 -6.41 6.15
C SER A 82 8.86 -7.51 5.21
N LEU A 83 9.45 -7.66 4.01
CA LEU A 83 9.09 -8.68 3.03
C LEU A 83 9.18 -10.09 3.64
N GLY A 84 8.12 -10.87 3.48
CA GLY A 84 8.01 -12.24 3.98
C GLY A 84 7.68 -12.35 5.48
N ASN A 85 7.49 -11.23 6.17
CA ASN A 85 7.03 -11.22 7.55
C ASN A 85 5.49 -11.29 7.62
N ASP A 86 4.96 -11.72 8.77
CA ASP A 86 3.51 -11.74 9.04
C ASP A 86 2.91 -10.32 9.18
N THR A 87 3.77 -9.34 9.46
CA THR A 87 3.46 -7.92 9.56
C THR A 87 4.29 -7.14 8.55
N LEU A 88 3.62 -6.48 7.62
CA LEU A 88 4.25 -5.61 6.64
C LEU A 88 4.24 -4.14 7.13
N ALA A 89 5.32 -3.43 6.82
CA ALA A 89 5.53 -2.04 7.23
C ALA A 89 5.45 -1.11 6.02
N PHE A 90 4.72 0.00 6.16
CA PHE A 90 4.51 0.98 5.10
C PHE A 90 4.81 2.38 5.60
N ALA A 91 5.42 3.18 4.73
CA ALA A 91 5.65 4.61 4.93
C ALA A 91 4.75 5.41 3.99
N LEU A 92 4.03 6.38 4.55
CA LEU A 92 3.23 7.35 3.80
C LEU A 92 3.88 8.72 3.97
N LEU A 93 4.34 9.32 2.87
CA LEU A 93 4.90 10.67 2.90
C LEU A 93 4.37 11.49 1.71
N PRO A 94 4.34 12.84 1.83
CA PRO A 94 4.19 13.71 0.69
C PRO A 94 5.23 13.40 -0.37
N VAL A 95 4.86 13.45 -1.65
CA VAL A 95 5.77 13.20 -2.78
C VAL A 95 6.99 14.13 -2.76
N VAL A 96 6.84 15.35 -2.23
CA VAL A 96 7.96 16.28 -2.04
C VAL A 96 9.02 15.75 -1.07
N GLN A 97 8.62 15.11 0.03
CA GLN A 97 9.55 14.54 1.01
C GLN A 97 10.24 13.29 0.44
N TRP A 98 9.52 12.47 -0.33
CA TRP A 98 10.17 11.36 -1.06
C TRP A 98 11.26 11.87 -2.00
N LYS A 99 11.01 12.95 -2.75
CA LYS A 99 12.01 13.54 -3.64
C LYS A 99 13.23 14.08 -2.88
N GLU A 100 13.03 14.63 -1.68
CA GLU A 100 14.13 15.07 -0.81
C GLU A 100 14.98 13.88 -0.35
N LEU A 101 14.35 12.78 0.09
CA LEU A 101 15.05 11.55 0.46
C LEU A 101 15.84 10.96 -0.72
N GLU A 102 15.24 10.91 -1.91
CA GLU A 102 15.88 10.41 -3.13
C GLU A 102 17.09 11.26 -3.54
N GLN A 103 17.02 12.58 -3.36
CA GLN A 103 18.15 13.49 -3.59
C GLN A 103 19.26 13.31 -2.55
N GLN A 104 18.89 13.06 -1.29
CA GLN A 104 19.85 12.92 -0.19
C GLN A 104 20.59 11.57 -0.21
N PHE A 105 19.89 10.47 -0.53
CA PHE A 105 20.40 9.11 -0.35
C PHE A 105 20.60 8.33 -1.64
N ASP A 106 20.40 8.96 -2.80
CA ASP A 106 20.23 8.33 -4.11
C ASP A 106 18.91 7.57 -4.26
N LYS A 107 18.24 7.79 -5.39
CA LYS A 107 16.92 7.22 -5.67
C LYS A 107 16.94 5.69 -5.65
N ARG A 108 17.97 5.03 -6.17
CA ARG A 108 18.02 3.56 -6.22
C ARG A 108 18.09 2.99 -4.81
N LYS A 109 18.87 3.62 -3.93
CA LYS A 109 18.96 3.21 -2.52
C LYS A 109 17.65 3.42 -1.78
N VAL A 110 16.97 4.56 -2.00
CA VAL A 110 15.66 4.80 -1.38
C VAL A 110 14.63 3.81 -1.90
N ASP A 111 14.54 3.60 -3.22
CA ASP A 111 13.60 2.65 -3.83
C ASP A 111 13.88 1.20 -3.41
N TYR A 112 15.14 0.85 -3.15
CA TYR A 112 15.51 -0.46 -2.64
C TYR A 112 14.85 -0.74 -1.29
N TYR A 113 14.95 0.19 -0.33
CA TYR A 113 14.39 0.00 1.01
C TYR A 113 12.90 0.34 1.10
N PHE A 114 12.45 1.31 0.30
CA PHE A 114 11.08 1.82 0.28
C PHE A 114 10.55 1.72 -1.15
N GLN A 115 9.96 0.57 -1.49
CA GLN A 115 9.44 0.33 -2.82
C GLN A 115 8.09 1.04 -3.00
N PRO A 116 7.89 1.87 -4.03
CA PRO A 116 6.60 2.51 -4.29
C PRO A 116 5.48 1.48 -4.50
N VAL A 117 4.33 1.72 -3.86
CA VAL A 117 3.11 0.98 -4.19
C VAL A 117 2.61 1.45 -5.55
N THR A 118 2.32 0.51 -6.44
CA THR A 118 1.73 0.73 -7.76
C THR A 118 0.44 -0.07 -7.89
N ASN A 119 -0.32 0.18 -8.97
CA ASN A 119 -1.52 -0.59 -9.29
C ASN A 119 -1.27 -2.09 -9.56
N THR A 120 -0.01 -2.52 -9.64
CA THR A 120 0.40 -3.93 -9.84
C THR A 120 1.19 -4.49 -8.66
N SER A 121 1.29 -3.75 -7.56
CA SER A 121 1.97 -4.25 -6.34
C SER A 121 1.22 -5.42 -5.75
N VAL A 122 1.92 -6.53 -5.52
CA VAL A 122 1.48 -7.68 -4.74
C VAL A 122 2.32 -7.70 -3.47
N MET A 123 1.69 -7.70 -2.30
CA MET A 123 2.34 -7.51 -1.00
C MET A 123 1.95 -8.62 -0.03
N PHE A 124 0.67 -8.73 0.32
CA PHE A 124 0.15 -9.77 1.22
C PHE A 124 -0.18 -11.08 0.49
N GLU A 125 -0.60 -11.01 -0.78
CA GLU A 125 -1.02 -12.19 -1.55
C GLU A 125 0.15 -12.94 -2.21
N MET A 126 1.40 -12.56 -1.90
CA MET A 126 2.59 -13.17 -2.51
C MET A 126 2.83 -14.59 -1.96
N GLY A 127 2.98 -15.56 -2.86
CA GLY A 127 3.30 -16.95 -2.49
C GLY A 127 4.72 -17.10 -1.91
N ILE A 128 4.94 -18.13 -1.10
CA ILE A 128 6.25 -18.36 -0.45
C ILE A 128 7.41 -18.47 -1.46
N ASP A 129 7.18 -19.14 -2.60
CA ASP A 129 8.17 -19.26 -3.66
C ASP A 129 8.48 -17.91 -4.32
N GLU A 130 7.47 -17.04 -4.45
CA GLU A 130 7.62 -15.69 -4.99
C GLU A 130 8.37 -14.77 -4.01
N VAL A 131 8.07 -14.87 -2.71
CA VAL A 131 8.81 -14.19 -1.64
C VAL A 131 10.28 -14.61 -1.68
N ASP A 132 10.57 -15.91 -1.73
CA ASP A 132 11.92 -16.45 -1.79
C ASP A 132 12.69 -15.95 -3.03
N LEU A 133 12.03 -15.92 -4.19
CA LEU A 133 12.61 -15.40 -5.43
C LEU A 133 12.90 -13.90 -5.32
N LEU A 134 11.98 -13.12 -4.78
CA LEU A 134 12.14 -11.69 -4.60
C LEU A 134 13.28 -11.38 -3.62
N MET A 135 13.36 -12.09 -2.49
CA MET A 135 14.44 -11.94 -1.51
C MET A 135 15.81 -12.21 -2.12
N LYS A 136 15.96 -13.28 -2.94
CA LYS A 136 17.21 -13.59 -3.64
C LYS A 136 17.58 -12.52 -4.67
N SER A 137 16.60 -12.04 -5.43
CA SER A 137 16.79 -10.94 -6.40
C SER A 137 17.30 -9.69 -5.70
N ARG A 138 16.67 -9.31 -4.60
CA ARG A 138 17.02 -8.13 -3.80
C ARG A 138 18.38 -8.25 -3.12
N ALA A 139 18.77 -9.44 -2.64
CA ALA A 139 20.11 -9.65 -2.11
C ALA A 139 21.20 -9.43 -3.18
N THR A 140 20.89 -9.75 -4.44
CA THR A 140 21.78 -9.49 -5.58
C THR A 140 21.81 -8.00 -5.93
N GLU A 141 20.66 -7.33 -5.93
CA GLU A 141 20.56 -5.90 -6.18
C GLU A 141 21.32 -5.07 -5.14
N LEU A 142 21.29 -5.47 -3.86
CA LEU A 142 22.01 -4.80 -2.77
C LEU A 142 23.52 -4.66 -3.02
N LEU A 143 24.11 -5.61 -3.75
CA LEU A 143 25.54 -5.57 -4.11
C LEU A 143 25.87 -4.48 -5.13
N ASN A 144 24.86 -3.87 -5.74
CA ASN A 144 24.97 -2.93 -6.87
C ASN A 144 24.42 -1.53 -6.56
N ILE A 145 24.01 -1.26 -5.31
CA ILE A 145 23.49 0.03 -4.81
C ILE A 145 24.34 0.56 -3.65
#